data_AF-A0A942AD52-F1
#
_entry.id   AF-A0A942AD52-F1
#
_cell.length_a   1.000
_cell.length_b   1.000
_cell.length_c   1.000
_cell.angle_alpha   90.00
_cell.angle_beta   90.00
_cell.angle_gamma   90.00
#
_symmetry.space_group_name_H-M   'P 1'
#
loop_
_entity.id
_entity.type
_entity.pdbx_description
1 polymer ?
#
loop_
_entity_poly.entity_id
_entity_poly.type
_entity_poly.pdbx_seq_one_letter_code
_entity_poly.pdbx_strand_id
1 'polypeptide(L)'
;MKNGFYFLGGLLLLAGACTAPDSYRLVGNLSGLADGTRMLLVPAATHKQEKPIGEAVVEDGKFVFEGQLPEPRLLNLQVEGKQLYYAFMLENGEVTITGEAVSTTDGDREMVTLNKAVVTGSKADREFREKIAFRQELDKAYTRLHQKYEDISRQLGEARRTGNAVKIDSLNQTEEMKAYARDEKAFFTQVEKQTMASIKANKDSYWGPLLMLYCFNYFTEDPAQIELYNSFPEEIQNGYYGQLLKKELIPENLIGKRLPAFSAPDRNGNIHSDSDLRKNKKCVLIDFWASWCGPCRREIPNLKKIYEAYVDKGLEIISISIDKEDKAWQKALDEEQLPWPNLIDRQELFGEQFYGRTIPAIFLVTEDGIVQYDKLRGQALSDKIAEILN
;
A
#
# COMPACT_ATOMS: atom_id res chain seq x y z
N MET A 1 42.01 17.58 73.82
CA MET A 1 40.85 17.87 72.93
C MET A 1 41.35 18.70 71.75
N LYS A 2 41.57 18.07 70.59
CA LYS A 2 41.79 18.74 69.30
C LYS A 2 40.88 18.02 68.31
N ASN A 3 39.81 18.68 67.89
CA ASN A 3 38.84 18.14 66.93
C ASN A 3 39.30 18.47 65.52
N GLY A 4 39.53 17.44 64.71
CA GLY A 4 39.79 17.53 63.28
C GLY A 4 38.47 17.66 62.51
N PHE A 5 38.42 18.62 61.59
CA PHE A 5 37.38 18.74 60.58
C PHE A 5 37.74 17.85 59.38
N TYR A 6 36.88 16.89 59.06
CA TYR A 6 36.96 16.09 57.84
C TYR A 6 36.29 16.87 56.69
N PHE A 7 37.05 17.18 55.65
CA PHE A 7 36.53 17.67 54.37
C PHE A 7 36.01 16.48 53.56
N LEU A 8 34.69 16.38 53.37
CA LEU A 8 34.07 15.44 52.44
C LEU A 8 34.28 15.97 51.01
N GLY A 9 35.14 15.31 50.23
CA GLY A 9 35.26 15.53 48.79
C GLY A 9 34.05 14.95 48.06
N GLY A 10 33.15 15.82 47.59
CA GLY A 10 32.06 15.45 46.70
C GLY A 10 32.59 15.14 45.30
N LEU A 11 32.50 13.89 44.89
CA LEU A 11 32.75 13.45 43.51
C LEU A 11 31.57 13.93 42.64
N LEU A 12 31.77 14.99 41.85
CA LEU A 12 30.83 15.38 40.81
C LEU A 12 30.87 14.32 39.69
N LEU A 13 29.86 13.45 39.66
CA LEU A 13 29.53 12.63 38.50
C LEU A 13 28.97 13.55 37.41
N LEU A 14 29.81 13.95 36.46
CA LEU A 14 29.37 14.52 35.19
C LEU A 14 28.66 13.41 34.42
N ALA A 15 27.33 13.37 34.50
CA ALA A 15 26.50 12.64 33.56
C ALA A 15 26.68 13.28 32.18
N GLY A 16 27.59 12.72 31.38
CA GLY A 16 27.68 13.04 29.97
C GLY A 16 26.36 12.67 29.32
N ALA A 17 25.55 13.67 28.98
CA ALA A 17 24.39 13.47 28.13
C ALA A 17 24.92 12.97 26.78
N CYS A 18 24.81 11.66 26.52
CA CYS A 18 24.93 11.13 25.17
C CYS A 18 23.84 11.81 24.34
N THR A 19 24.21 12.83 23.58
CA THR A 19 23.37 13.34 22.51
C THR A 19 23.17 12.21 21.50
N ALA A 20 21.93 11.98 21.09
CA ALA A 20 21.65 11.02 20.04
C ALA A 20 22.48 11.36 18.79
N PRO A 21 22.99 10.38 18.03
CA PRO A 21 23.69 10.66 16.79
C PRO A 21 22.80 11.43 15.81
N ASP A 22 23.38 12.33 15.01
CA ASP A 22 22.66 13.12 13.99
C ASP A 22 22.62 12.43 12.61
N SER A 23 23.32 11.31 12.47
CA SER A 23 23.41 10.50 11.25
C SER A 23 23.36 9.01 11.58
N TYR A 24 22.91 8.20 10.62
CA TYR A 24 23.02 6.75 10.69
C TYR A 24 24.19 6.25 9.86
N ARG A 25 24.73 5.11 10.31
CA ARG A 25 25.58 4.25 9.52
C ARG A 25 25.07 2.83 9.67
N LEU A 26 24.49 2.31 8.59
CA LEU A 26 23.92 0.98 8.53
C LEU A 26 24.89 0.05 7.82
N VAL A 27 25.40 -0.96 8.53
CA VAL A 27 26.25 -2.00 7.96
C VAL A 27 25.45 -3.28 7.77
N GLY A 28 25.30 -3.72 6.53
CA GLY A 28 24.82 -5.05 6.22
C GLY A 28 25.94 -6.06 6.15
N ASN A 29 25.77 -7.21 6.80
CA ASN A 29 26.62 -8.40 6.65
C ASN A 29 25.69 -9.58 6.33
N LEU A 30 25.40 -9.77 5.04
CA LEU A 30 24.46 -10.79 4.58
C LEU A 30 25.21 -11.82 3.73
N SER A 31 25.30 -13.05 4.21
CA SER A 31 25.84 -14.15 3.41
C SER A 31 24.88 -14.52 2.28
N GLY A 32 25.38 -15.09 1.18
CA GLY A 32 24.55 -15.57 0.06
C GLY A 32 24.17 -14.50 -0.97
N LEU A 33 24.55 -13.24 -0.76
CA LEU A 33 24.53 -12.22 -1.81
C LEU A 33 25.84 -12.23 -2.59
N ALA A 34 25.75 -12.09 -3.92
CA ALA A 34 26.92 -11.95 -4.77
C ALA A 34 27.48 -10.53 -4.73
N ASP A 35 28.79 -10.39 -4.90
CA ASP A 35 29.40 -9.06 -5.08
C ASP A 35 28.82 -8.34 -6.30
N GLY A 36 28.70 -7.02 -6.19
CA GLY A 36 28.04 -6.19 -7.20
C GLY A 36 26.51 -6.15 -7.07
N THR A 37 25.90 -6.93 -6.17
CA THR A 37 24.46 -6.85 -5.90
C THR A 37 24.10 -5.45 -5.40
N ARG A 38 23.13 -4.78 -6.05
CA ARG A 38 22.63 -3.47 -5.64
C ARG A 38 21.55 -3.60 -4.58
N MET A 39 21.81 -3.01 -3.42
CA MET A 39 20.92 -2.95 -2.26
C MET A 39 20.22 -1.60 -2.22
N LEU A 40 18.94 -1.59 -1.89
CA LEU A 40 18.11 -0.38 -1.81
C LEU A 40 17.50 -0.27 -0.41
N LEU A 41 17.49 0.96 0.15
CA LEU A 41 16.68 1.30 1.31
C LEU A 41 15.44 2.05 0.87
N VAL A 42 14.27 1.45 1.06
CA VAL A 42 12.99 2.00 0.57
C VAL A 42 12.06 2.24 1.75
N PRO A 43 11.42 3.42 1.88
CA PRO A 43 10.39 3.64 2.89
C PRO A 43 9.29 2.57 2.87
N ALA A 44 8.91 2.09 4.04
CA ALA A 44 7.88 1.07 4.21
C ALA A 44 6.64 1.65 4.91
N ALA A 45 5.54 0.87 4.90
CA ALA A 45 4.24 1.27 5.46
C ALA A 45 3.71 2.61 4.88
N THR A 46 3.91 2.83 3.58
CA THR A 46 3.43 4.01 2.85
C THR A 46 2.26 3.72 1.91
N HIS A 47 1.89 2.44 1.75
CA HIS A 47 0.84 1.95 0.83
C HIS A 47 0.98 2.41 -0.63
N LYS A 48 2.20 2.78 -1.02
CA LYS A 48 2.56 3.13 -2.39
C LYS A 48 3.97 2.66 -2.73
N GLN A 49 4.29 2.72 -4.01
CA GLN A 49 5.65 2.44 -4.46
C GLN A 49 6.56 3.63 -4.18
N GLU A 50 7.43 3.47 -3.19
CA GLU A 50 8.38 4.52 -2.79
C GLU A 50 9.69 4.43 -3.55
N LYS A 51 10.34 5.59 -3.74
CA LYS A 51 11.70 5.65 -4.24
C LYS A 51 12.70 5.29 -3.12
N PRO A 52 13.85 4.68 -3.46
CA PRO A 52 14.88 4.44 -2.46
C PRO A 52 15.42 5.76 -1.91
N ILE A 53 15.71 5.78 -0.61
CA ILE A 53 16.40 6.88 0.09
C ILE A 53 17.90 6.64 0.22
N GLY A 54 18.37 5.46 -0.20
CA GLY A 54 19.77 5.09 -0.19
C GLY A 54 20.01 3.86 -1.06
N GLU A 55 21.21 3.79 -1.62
CA GLU A 55 21.67 2.69 -2.46
C GLU A 55 23.07 2.28 -2.00
N ALA A 56 23.36 0.98 -2.01
CA ALA A 56 24.67 0.43 -1.68
C ALA A 56 24.97 -0.78 -2.56
N VAL A 57 26.25 -1.11 -2.73
CA VAL A 57 26.70 -2.28 -3.47
C VAL A 57 27.29 -3.29 -2.50
N VAL A 58 27.01 -4.57 -2.71
CA VAL A 58 27.62 -5.65 -1.95
C VAL A 58 29.07 -5.85 -2.39
N GLU A 59 29.99 -5.82 -1.42
CA GLU A 59 31.40 -6.15 -1.57
C GLU A 59 31.83 -7.04 -0.38
N ASP A 60 32.39 -8.22 -0.67
CA ASP A 60 32.78 -9.23 0.34
C ASP A 60 31.63 -9.57 1.31
N GLY A 61 30.40 -9.67 0.78
CA GLY A 61 29.19 -9.95 1.56
C GLY A 61 28.73 -8.80 2.48
N LYS A 62 29.29 -7.60 2.29
CA LYS A 62 28.98 -6.41 3.08
C LYS A 62 28.45 -5.28 2.22
N PHE A 63 27.63 -4.43 2.80
CA PHE A 63 27.21 -3.17 2.20
C PHE A 63 27.02 -2.12 3.30
N VAL A 64 27.14 -0.85 2.94
CA VAL A 64 27.02 0.25 3.90
C VAL A 64 26.09 1.32 3.34
N PHE A 65 25.12 1.74 4.15
CA PHE A 65 24.34 2.94 3.91
C PHE A 65 24.67 3.99 4.95
N GLU A 66 24.83 5.24 4.53
CA GLU A 66 25.07 6.38 5.40
C GLU A 66 24.11 7.50 5.04
N GLY A 67 23.64 8.23 6.04
CA GLY A 67 22.72 9.33 5.83
C GLY A 67 22.21 9.93 7.13
N GLN A 68 21.18 10.76 7.02
CA GLN A 68 20.54 11.38 8.16
C GLN A 68 19.04 11.11 8.11
N LEU A 69 18.46 10.78 9.26
CA LEU A 69 17.02 10.67 9.43
C LEU A 69 16.56 11.75 10.40
N PRO A 70 15.50 12.52 10.06
CA PRO A 70 14.92 13.48 11.00
C PRO A 70 14.38 12.80 12.28
N GLU A 71 13.92 11.56 12.16
CA GLU A 71 13.43 10.71 13.24
C GLU A 71 13.39 9.24 12.74
N PRO A 72 13.15 8.23 13.60
CA PRO A 72 13.14 6.83 13.18
C PRO A 72 12.17 6.51 12.03
N ARG A 73 12.62 5.67 11.08
CA ARG A 73 11.87 5.29 9.88
C ARG A 73 11.77 3.77 9.74
N LEU A 74 10.58 3.28 9.40
CA LEU A 74 10.39 1.92 8.93
C LEU A 74 10.84 1.87 7.47
N LEU A 75 11.81 1.02 7.20
CA LEU A 75 12.39 0.82 5.87
C LEU A 75 12.31 -0.64 5.49
N ASN A 76 12.20 -0.88 4.19
CA ASN A 76 12.47 -2.17 3.57
C ASN A 76 13.89 -2.15 3.02
N LEU A 77 14.69 -3.13 3.42
CA LEU A 77 15.88 -3.49 2.67
C LEU A 77 15.44 -4.33 1.47
N GLN A 78 15.83 -3.91 0.26
CA GLN A 78 15.49 -4.58 -1.00
C GLN A 78 16.75 -4.87 -1.82
N VAL A 79 16.65 -5.84 -2.73
CA VAL A 79 17.63 -6.08 -3.80
C VAL A 79 17.04 -5.57 -5.10
N GLU A 80 17.80 -4.77 -5.85
CA GLU A 80 17.31 -4.23 -7.12
C GLU A 80 16.87 -5.35 -8.08
N GLY A 81 15.68 -5.21 -8.66
CA GLY A 81 15.11 -6.17 -9.61
C GLY A 81 14.61 -7.48 -8.98
N LYS A 82 14.71 -7.67 -7.66
CA LYS A 82 14.24 -8.88 -6.97
C LYS A 82 13.24 -8.54 -5.89
N GLN A 83 12.36 -9.50 -5.57
CA GLN A 83 11.45 -9.36 -4.44
C GLN A 83 12.17 -9.71 -3.14
N LEU A 84 12.72 -8.70 -2.46
CA LEU A 84 13.14 -8.76 -1.06
C LEU A 84 12.43 -7.65 -0.29
N TYR A 85 11.73 -8.01 0.78
CA TYR A 85 11.08 -7.06 1.67
C TYR A 85 11.41 -7.39 3.12
N TYR A 86 12.62 -7.02 3.56
CA TYR A 86 12.95 -7.10 4.98
C TYR A 86 12.66 -5.77 5.66
N ALA A 87 11.53 -5.69 6.38
CA ALA A 87 11.12 -4.52 7.13
C ALA A 87 11.89 -4.41 8.46
N PHE A 88 12.44 -3.23 8.72
CA PHE A 88 13.14 -2.89 9.97
C PHE A 88 13.06 -1.40 10.26
N MET A 89 13.24 -1.02 11.53
CA MET A 89 13.33 0.40 11.89
C MET A 89 14.78 0.87 11.91
N LEU A 90 15.05 1.94 11.19
CA LEU A 90 16.32 2.65 11.22
C LEU A 90 16.19 3.94 12.02
N GLU A 91 17.19 4.23 12.83
CA GLU A 91 17.38 5.50 13.54
C GLU A 91 18.84 5.94 13.40
N ASN A 92 19.14 7.21 13.67
CA ASN A 92 20.52 7.69 13.64
C ASN A 92 21.37 6.97 14.69
N GLY A 93 22.58 6.58 14.28
CA GLY A 93 23.51 5.73 15.04
C GLY A 93 24.12 4.62 14.19
N GLU A 94 24.99 3.83 14.83
CA GLU A 94 25.57 2.62 14.23
C GLU A 94 24.55 1.49 14.30
N VAL A 95 24.10 1.02 13.15
CA VAL A 95 23.13 -0.07 13.02
C VAL A 95 23.75 -1.18 12.20
N THR A 96 23.54 -2.43 12.59
CA THR A 96 24.03 -3.59 11.86
C THR A 96 22.89 -4.55 11.54
N ILE A 97 22.85 -5.05 10.31
CA ILE A 97 21.97 -6.15 9.90
C ILE A 97 22.85 -7.35 9.56
N THR A 98 22.53 -8.49 10.16
CA THR A 98 23.18 -9.78 9.88
C THR A 98 22.14 -10.79 9.44
N GLY A 99 22.53 -11.80 8.65
CA GLY A 99 21.61 -12.86 8.22
C GLY A 99 22.14 -13.62 7.01
N GLU A 100 21.34 -14.55 6.53
CA GLU A 100 21.61 -15.35 5.34
C GLU A 100 20.58 -15.02 4.27
N ALA A 101 21.01 -14.49 3.13
CA ALA A 101 20.18 -14.28 1.97
C ALA A 101 20.05 -15.57 1.17
N VAL A 102 18.82 -16.01 0.96
CA VAL A 102 18.48 -17.18 0.16
C VAL A 102 17.68 -16.71 -1.05
N SER A 103 18.20 -16.96 -2.24
CA SER A 103 17.50 -16.67 -3.49
C SER A 103 16.63 -17.86 -3.89
N THR A 104 15.38 -17.60 -4.23
CA THR A 104 14.44 -18.57 -4.79
C THR A 104 13.81 -18.02 -6.06
N THR A 105 13.27 -18.90 -6.89
CA THR A 105 12.60 -18.53 -8.14
C THR A 105 11.18 -19.08 -8.11
N ASP A 106 10.20 -18.23 -8.42
CA ASP A 106 8.79 -18.61 -8.62
C ASP A 106 8.34 -18.14 -10.01
N GLY A 107 8.33 -19.07 -10.97
CA GLY A 107 8.21 -18.74 -12.40
C GLY A 107 9.35 -17.83 -12.86
N ASP A 108 9.02 -16.68 -13.43
CA ASP A 108 9.98 -15.66 -13.90
C ASP A 108 10.40 -14.68 -12.78
N ARG A 109 9.90 -14.85 -11.54
CA ARG A 109 10.19 -13.94 -10.43
C ARG A 109 11.32 -14.48 -9.57
N GLU A 110 12.38 -13.70 -9.45
CA GLU A 110 13.42 -13.93 -8.45
C GLU A 110 13.03 -13.27 -7.12
N MET A 111 13.06 -14.08 -6.06
CA MET A 111 12.79 -13.66 -4.69
C MET A 111 14.06 -13.86 -3.86
N VAL A 112 14.29 -12.97 -2.90
CA VAL A 112 15.33 -13.15 -1.89
C VAL A 112 14.67 -13.08 -0.52
N THR A 113 14.96 -14.07 0.32
CA THR A 113 14.50 -14.11 1.72
C THR A 113 15.72 -14.01 2.64
N LEU A 114 15.59 -13.26 3.74
CA LEU A 114 16.63 -13.22 4.78
C LEU A 114 16.29 -14.17 5.92
N ASN A 115 17.04 -15.26 6.00
CA ASN A 115 16.96 -16.21 7.09
C ASN A 115 17.79 -15.72 8.29
N LYS A 116 17.25 -15.94 9.50
CA LYS A 116 17.90 -15.59 10.77
C LYS A 116 18.38 -14.13 10.82
N ALA A 117 17.65 -13.24 10.16
CA ALA A 117 18.03 -11.84 10.10
C ALA A 117 17.91 -11.18 11.48
N VAL A 118 18.97 -10.48 11.89
CA VAL A 118 19.04 -9.76 13.17
C VAL A 118 19.51 -8.34 12.92
N VAL A 119 18.76 -7.38 13.47
CA VAL A 119 19.13 -5.97 13.52
C VAL A 119 19.65 -5.65 14.91
N THR A 120 20.84 -5.04 14.99
CA THR A 120 21.44 -4.56 16.25
C THR A 120 21.79 -3.08 16.13
N GLY A 121 21.94 -2.40 17.27
CA GLY A 121 22.24 -0.96 17.30
C GLY A 121 21.02 -0.02 17.19
N SER A 122 19.87 -0.52 16.71
CA SER A 122 18.62 0.26 16.63
C SER A 122 17.69 -0.06 17.82
N LYS A 123 17.47 0.93 18.70
CA LYS A 123 16.41 0.87 19.74
C LYS A 123 15.04 0.83 19.10
N ALA A 124 14.81 1.65 18.06
CA ALA A 124 13.55 1.65 17.32
C ALA A 124 13.23 0.27 16.70
N ASP A 125 14.21 -0.50 16.21
CA ASP A 125 13.94 -1.85 15.68
C ASP A 125 13.59 -2.83 16.80
N ARG A 126 14.26 -2.77 17.95
CA ARG A 126 13.86 -3.59 19.09
C ARG A 126 12.41 -3.33 19.50
N GLU A 127 12.04 -2.05 19.63
CA GLU A 127 10.66 -1.65 19.92
C GLU A 127 9.69 -2.12 18.83
N PHE A 128 10.08 -2.04 17.55
CA PHE A 128 9.28 -2.56 16.44
C PHE A 128 9.01 -4.05 16.61
N ARG A 129 10.04 -4.88 16.82
CA ARG A 129 9.91 -6.33 16.99
C ARG A 129 8.98 -6.68 18.15
N GLU A 130 9.11 -5.98 19.27
CA GLU A 130 8.23 -6.15 20.43
C GLU A 130 6.77 -5.81 20.09
N LYS A 131 6.54 -4.66 19.44
CA LYS A 131 5.19 -4.17 19.12
C LYS A 131 4.46 -5.00 18.07
N ILE A 132 5.19 -5.65 17.15
CA ILE A 132 4.59 -6.52 16.12
C ILE A 132 4.61 -8.01 16.50
N ALA A 133 5.15 -8.39 17.67
CA ALA A 133 5.25 -9.79 18.08
C ALA A 133 3.89 -10.51 18.11
N PHE A 134 2.81 -9.80 18.46
CA PHE A 134 1.46 -10.37 18.42
C PHE A 134 1.05 -10.83 17.01
N ARG A 135 1.54 -10.15 15.94
CA ARG A 135 1.27 -10.56 14.56
C ARG A 135 1.91 -11.90 14.23
N GLN A 136 3.12 -12.18 14.74
CA GLN A 136 3.75 -13.49 14.52
C GLN A 136 2.90 -14.64 15.10
N GLU A 137 2.25 -14.42 16.24
CA GLU A 137 1.33 -15.40 16.81
C GLU A 137 0.03 -15.53 16.02
N LEU A 138 -0.49 -14.41 15.48
CA LEU A 138 -1.63 -14.42 14.56
C LEU A 138 -1.29 -15.14 13.25
N ASP A 139 -0.10 -14.95 12.68
CA ASP A 139 0.34 -15.60 11.44
C ASP A 139 0.44 -17.12 11.62
N LYS A 140 0.96 -17.58 12.77
CA LYS A 140 0.96 -19.01 13.13
C LYS A 140 -0.47 -19.54 13.29
N ALA A 141 -1.37 -18.77 13.89
CA ALA A 141 -2.77 -19.16 14.04
C ALA A 141 -3.50 -19.22 12.68
N TYR A 142 -3.22 -18.27 11.79
CA TYR A 142 -3.73 -18.25 10.42
C TYR A 142 -3.26 -19.49 9.64
N THR A 143 -1.98 -19.83 9.76
CA THR A 143 -1.41 -21.04 9.13
C THR A 143 -2.10 -22.31 9.62
N ARG A 144 -2.29 -22.46 10.94
CA ARG A 144 -3.01 -23.61 11.52
C ARG A 144 -4.47 -23.67 11.06
N LEU A 145 -5.14 -22.53 10.98
CA LEU A 145 -6.52 -22.45 10.49
C LEU A 145 -6.61 -22.95 9.04
N HIS A 146 -5.72 -22.50 8.17
CA HIS A 146 -5.73 -22.87 6.75
C HIS A 146 -5.31 -24.32 6.52
N GLN A 147 -4.37 -24.83 7.32
CA GLN A 147 -4.03 -26.26 7.32
C GLN A 147 -5.21 -27.13 7.77
N LYS A 148 -5.96 -26.70 8.79
CA LYS A 148 -7.15 -27.43 9.26
C LYS A 148 -8.24 -27.57 8.18
N TYR A 149 -8.38 -26.57 7.31
CA TYR A 149 -9.43 -26.49 6.28
C TYR A 149 -8.87 -26.58 4.85
N GLU A 150 -7.69 -27.19 4.67
CA GLU A 150 -7.01 -27.23 3.37
C GLU A 150 -7.84 -27.94 2.31
N ASP A 151 -8.45 -29.09 2.65
CA ASP A 151 -9.18 -29.89 1.68
C ASP A 151 -10.47 -29.20 1.18
N ILE A 152 -11.30 -28.69 2.09
CA ILE A 152 -12.52 -27.97 1.71
C ILE A 152 -12.19 -26.71 0.90
N SER A 153 -11.11 -26.01 1.25
CA SER A 153 -10.63 -24.83 0.53
C SER A 153 -10.14 -25.19 -0.87
N ARG A 154 -9.41 -26.29 -1.02
CA ARG A 154 -8.95 -26.82 -2.32
C ARG A 154 -10.13 -27.19 -3.22
N GLN A 155 -11.10 -27.94 -2.69
CA GLN A 155 -12.32 -28.32 -3.43
C GLN A 155 -13.12 -27.08 -3.88
N LEU A 156 -13.26 -26.08 -3.01
CA LEU A 156 -13.95 -24.84 -3.34
C LEU A 156 -13.19 -24.03 -4.40
N GLY A 157 -11.85 -23.97 -4.31
CA GLY A 157 -11.00 -23.35 -5.31
C GLY A 157 -11.10 -24.02 -6.69
N GLU A 158 -11.13 -25.34 -6.76
CA GLU A 158 -11.36 -26.11 -7.99
C GLU A 158 -12.75 -25.85 -8.58
N ALA A 159 -13.80 -25.85 -7.75
CA ALA A 159 -15.16 -25.57 -8.19
C ALA A 159 -15.31 -24.14 -8.73
N ARG A 160 -14.68 -23.14 -8.09
CA ARG A 160 -14.64 -21.75 -8.56
C ARG A 160 -13.92 -21.62 -9.91
N ARG A 161 -12.75 -22.25 -10.06
CA ARG A 161 -11.99 -22.23 -11.33
C ARG A 161 -12.75 -22.86 -12.49
N THR A 162 -13.57 -23.88 -12.23
CA THR A 162 -14.37 -24.57 -13.24
C THR A 162 -15.77 -24.00 -13.42
N GLY A 163 -16.15 -22.96 -12.68
CA GLY A 163 -17.50 -22.38 -12.72
C GLY A 163 -18.60 -23.34 -12.26
N ASN A 164 -18.27 -24.36 -11.47
CA ASN A 164 -19.21 -25.40 -11.05
C ASN A 164 -20.10 -24.91 -9.88
N ALA A 165 -21.14 -24.16 -10.21
CA ALA A 165 -22.09 -23.58 -9.25
C ALA A 165 -22.72 -24.64 -8.32
N VAL A 166 -23.10 -25.81 -8.85
CA VAL A 166 -23.72 -26.90 -8.06
C VAL A 166 -22.76 -27.41 -6.98
N LYS A 167 -21.48 -27.60 -7.33
CA LYS A 167 -20.46 -28.03 -6.36
C LYS A 167 -20.18 -26.94 -5.33
N ILE A 168 -20.15 -25.67 -5.73
CA ILE A 168 -20.00 -24.52 -4.80
C ILE A 168 -21.14 -24.52 -3.78
N ASP A 169 -22.40 -24.62 -4.23
CA ASP A 169 -23.57 -24.63 -3.36
C ASP A 169 -23.57 -25.82 -2.40
N SER A 170 -23.22 -27.01 -2.92
CA SER A 170 -23.09 -28.22 -2.11
C SER A 170 -22.01 -28.08 -1.03
N LEU A 171 -20.83 -27.56 -1.37
CA LEU A 171 -19.74 -27.34 -0.42
C LEU A 171 -20.13 -26.33 0.67
N ASN A 172 -20.79 -25.23 0.27
CA ASN A 172 -21.24 -24.18 1.18
C ASN A 172 -22.25 -24.67 2.24
N GLN A 173 -22.96 -25.77 1.97
CA GLN A 173 -23.94 -26.35 2.90
C GLN A 173 -23.31 -27.35 3.89
N THR A 174 -22.07 -27.78 3.66
CA THR A 174 -21.39 -28.75 4.53
C THR A 174 -21.12 -28.18 5.92
N GLU A 175 -21.11 -29.05 6.94
CA GLU A 175 -20.75 -28.65 8.30
C GLU A 175 -19.28 -28.22 8.42
N GLU A 176 -18.41 -28.77 7.59
CA GLU A 176 -17.01 -28.36 7.51
C GLU A 176 -16.85 -26.92 7.02
N MET A 177 -17.55 -26.53 5.95
CA MET A 177 -17.52 -25.15 5.44
C MET A 177 -18.14 -24.15 6.42
N LYS A 178 -19.24 -24.53 7.10
CA LYS A 178 -19.82 -23.71 8.19
C LYS A 178 -18.87 -23.58 9.37
N ALA A 179 -18.13 -24.64 9.71
CA ALA A 179 -17.10 -24.59 10.75
C ALA A 179 -15.94 -23.67 10.33
N TYR A 180 -15.46 -23.78 9.08
CA TYR A 180 -14.43 -22.89 8.54
C TYR A 180 -14.86 -21.42 8.64
N ALA A 181 -16.07 -21.08 8.18
CA ALA A 181 -16.59 -19.71 8.26
C ALA A 181 -16.68 -19.18 9.71
N ARG A 182 -17.06 -20.02 10.68
CA ARG A 182 -17.09 -19.65 12.11
C ARG A 182 -15.69 -19.41 12.67
N ASP A 183 -14.75 -20.32 12.40
CA ASP A 183 -13.38 -20.23 12.89
C ASP A 183 -12.62 -19.07 12.25
N GLU A 184 -12.84 -18.83 10.96
CA GLU A 184 -12.31 -17.68 10.22
C GLU A 184 -12.83 -16.36 10.78
N LYS A 185 -14.15 -16.26 11.01
CA LYS A 185 -14.74 -15.09 11.66
C LYS A 185 -14.13 -14.85 13.05
N ALA A 186 -14.01 -15.88 13.87
CA ALA A 186 -13.41 -15.78 15.20
C ALA A 186 -11.94 -15.35 15.14
N PHE A 187 -11.18 -15.88 14.18
CA PHE A 187 -9.80 -15.48 13.93
C PHE A 187 -9.70 -13.99 13.57
N PHE A 188 -10.49 -13.51 12.60
CA PHE A 188 -10.44 -12.09 12.20
C PHE A 188 -10.96 -11.15 13.29
N THR A 189 -11.94 -11.57 14.11
CA THR A 189 -12.33 -10.83 15.33
C THR A 189 -11.16 -10.70 16.30
N GLN A 190 -10.35 -11.75 16.47
CA GLN A 190 -9.16 -11.70 17.31
C GLN A 190 -8.06 -10.81 16.72
N VAL A 191 -7.84 -10.87 15.40
CA VAL A 191 -6.91 -9.99 14.68
C VAL A 191 -7.28 -8.53 14.92
N GLU A 192 -8.54 -8.17 14.69
CA GLU A 192 -9.05 -6.80 14.90
C GLU A 192 -8.83 -6.37 16.34
N LYS A 193 -9.25 -7.18 17.31
CA LYS A 193 -9.10 -6.90 18.74
C LYS A 193 -7.65 -6.64 19.15
N GLN A 194 -6.71 -7.51 18.77
CA GLN A 194 -5.31 -7.38 19.14
C GLN A 194 -4.64 -6.20 18.44
N THR A 195 -4.95 -5.99 17.16
CA THR A 195 -4.42 -4.86 16.38
C THR A 195 -4.87 -3.54 16.99
N MET A 196 -6.17 -3.39 17.26
CA MET A 196 -6.72 -2.18 17.87
C MET A 196 -6.20 -1.94 19.29
N ALA A 197 -6.03 -3.00 20.09
CA ALA A 197 -5.41 -2.88 21.42
C ALA A 197 -3.96 -2.37 21.33
N SER A 198 -3.17 -2.90 20.38
CA SER A 198 -1.79 -2.46 20.16
C SER A 198 -1.71 -1.00 19.72
N ILE A 199 -2.53 -0.58 18.76
CA ILE A 199 -2.59 0.82 18.30
C ILE A 199 -2.96 1.76 19.45
N LYS A 200 -4.05 1.45 20.18
CA LYS A 200 -4.53 2.30 21.29
C LYS A 200 -3.54 2.40 22.44
N ALA A 201 -2.81 1.33 22.75
CA ALA A 201 -1.74 1.34 23.76
C ALA A 201 -0.56 2.25 23.38
N ASN A 202 -0.44 2.62 22.10
CA ASN A 202 0.65 3.42 21.55
C ASN A 202 0.20 4.79 21.02
N LYS A 203 -1.02 5.24 21.36
CA LYS A 203 -1.65 6.46 20.82
C LYS A 203 -0.87 7.75 21.08
N ASP A 204 -0.07 7.78 22.14
CA ASP A 204 0.69 8.97 22.58
C ASP A 204 2.11 9.00 22.00
N SER A 205 2.37 8.25 20.93
CA SER A 205 3.66 8.19 20.25
C SER A 205 3.48 7.93 18.75
N TYR A 206 4.55 8.13 17.97
CA TYR A 206 4.54 7.85 16.52
C TYR A 206 4.19 6.38 16.18
N TRP A 207 4.29 5.47 17.17
CA TRP A 207 3.91 4.08 17.03
C TRP A 207 2.41 3.87 16.76
N GLY A 208 1.51 4.73 17.26
CA GLY A 208 0.08 4.62 17.00
C GLY A 208 -0.23 4.66 15.50
N PRO A 209 0.10 5.77 14.81
CA PRO A 209 -0.07 5.88 13.36
C PRO A 209 0.75 4.85 12.56
N LEU A 210 2.00 4.57 12.96
CA LEU A 210 2.83 3.56 12.29
C LEU A 210 2.22 2.16 12.38
N LEU A 211 1.67 1.75 13.53
CA LEU A 211 1.02 0.46 13.67
C LEU A 211 -0.27 0.36 12.84
N MET A 212 -1.02 1.46 12.67
CA MET A 212 -2.14 1.50 11.73
C MET A 212 -1.66 1.27 10.30
N LEU A 213 -0.68 2.04 9.85
CA LEU A 213 -0.08 1.91 8.51
C LEU A 213 0.52 0.52 8.27
N TYR A 214 1.12 -0.10 9.29
CA TYR A 214 1.76 -1.39 9.15
C TYR A 214 0.78 -2.57 9.21
N CYS A 215 -0.29 -2.46 10.01
CA CYS A 215 -1.21 -3.57 10.24
C CYS A 215 -2.40 -3.60 9.29
N PHE A 216 -2.81 -2.45 8.74
CA PHE A 216 -3.94 -2.36 7.81
C PHE A 216 -3.41 -2.42 6.38
N ASN A 217 -3.98 -3.29 5.54
CA ASN A 217 -3.52 -3.47 4.16
C ASN A 217 -3.99 -2.33 3.23
N TYR A 218 -5.06 -1.65 3.60
CA TYR A 218 -5.62 -0.51 2.90
C TYR A 218 -6.47 0.30 3.89
N PHE A 219 -6.69 1.57 3.55
CA PHE A 219 -7.57 2.45 4.30
C PHE A 219 -8.84 2.73 3.51
N THR A 220 -9.92 2.95 4.23
CA THR A 220 -11.20 3.39 3.69
C THR A 220 -11.67 4.61 4.46
N GLU A 221 -12.68 5.32 3.96
CA GLU A 221 -13.39 6.37 4.70
C GLU A 221 -14.27 5.77 5.84
N ASP A 222 -13.77 4.75 6.53
CA ASP A 222 -14.43 4.10 7.67
C ASP A 222 -14.41 5.07 8.86
N PRO A 223 -15.58 5.48 9.38
CA PRO A 223 -15.67 6.38 10.51
C PRO A 223 -14.87 5.92 11.74
N ALA A 224 -14.76 4.60 11.97
CA ALA A 224 -14.02 4.07 13.11
C ALA A 224 -12.50 4.29 12.99
N GLN A 225 -11.96 4.22 11.77
CA GLN A 225 -10.55 4.50 11.50
C GLN A 225 -10.24 6.00 11.61
N ILE A 226 -11.16 6.84 11.11
CA ILE A 226 -11.06 8.29 11.22
C ILE A 226 -11.14 8.73 12.69
N GLU A 227 -12.05 8.16 13.48
CA GLU A 227 -12.17 8.43 14.91
C GLU A 227 -10.89 8.00 15.65
N LEU A 228 -10.33 6.83 15.32
CA LEU A 228 -9.06 6.39 15.89
C LEU A 228 -7.91 7.35 15.56
N TYR A 229 -7.81 7.80 14.32
CA TYR A 229 -6.80 8.81 13.92
C TYR A 229 -6.98 10.11 14.70
N ASN A 230 -8.21 10.61 14.81
CA ASN A 230 -8.53 11.84 15.54
C ASN A 230 -8.27 11.71 17.05
N SER A 231 -8.18 10.48 17.59
CA SER A 231 -7.84 10.24 18.99
C SER A 231 -6.35 10.42 19.30
N PHE A 232 -5.47 10.48 18.29
CA PHE A 232 -4.05 10.76 18.50
C PHE A 232 -3.83 12.23 18.87
N PRO A 233 -2.88 12.56 19.77
CA PRO A 233 -2.52 13.95 20.06
C PRO A 233 -2.10 14.71 18.80
N GLU A 234 -2.34 16.02 18.77
CA GLU A 234 -2.06 16.88 17.61
C GLU A 234 -0.58 16.79 17.16
N GLU A 235 0.36 16.70 18.09
CA GLU A 235 1.78 16.49 17.80
C GLU A 235 2.03 15.17 17.04
N ILE A 236 1.34 14.10 17.41
CA ILE A 236 1.45 12.79 16.76
C ILE A 236 0.81 12.81 15.37
N GLN A 237 -0.33 13.51 15.23
CA GLN A 237 -0.96 13.72 13.92
C GLN A 237 -0.08 14.54 12.97
N ASN A 238 0.62 15.54 13.49
CA ASN A 238 1.51 16.40 12.71
C ASN A 238 2.90 15.79 12.47
N GLY A 239 3.27 14.72 13.18
CA GLY A 239 4.48 13.93 12.92
C GLY A 239 4.39 13.14 11.61
N TYR A 240 5.51 12.57 11.15
CA TYR A 240 5.60 11.93 9.83
C TYR A 240 4.55 10.84 9.60
N TYR A 241 4.44 9.87 10.51
CA TYR A 241 3.47 8.78 10.35
C TYR A 241 2.03 9.24 10.52
N GLY A 242 1.79 10.28 11.33
CA GLY A 242 0.47 10.91 11.43
C GLY A 242 0.04 11.52 10.11
N GLN A 243 0.92 12.31 9.47
CA GLN A 243 0.64 12.90 8.16
C GLN A 243 0.50 11.86 7.06
N LEU A 244 1.34 10.82 7.07
CA LEU A 244 1.25 9.71 6.11
C LEU A 244 -0.08 8.96 6.26
N LEU A 245 -0.47 8.63 7.49
CA LEU A 245 -1.76 8.02 7.79
C LEU A 245 -2.94 8.90 7.40
N LYS A 246 -2.87 10.22 7.66
CA LYS A 246 -3.92 11.17 7.27
C LYS A 246 -4.17 11.16 5.77
N LYS A 247 -3.10 11.12 4.96
CA LYS A 247 -3.19 11.06 3.49
C LYS A 247 -3.87 9.78 3.02
N GLU A 248 -3.66 8.66 3.72
CA GLU A 248 -4.31 7.40 3.40
C GLU A 248 -5.78 7.32 3.85
N LEU A 249 -6.10 7.86 5.04
CA LEU A 249 -7.46 7.84 5.60
C LEU A 249 -8.40 8.86 4.97
N ILE A 250 -7.87 10.04 4.70
CA ILE A 250 -8.60 11.20 4.20
C ILE A 250 -7.86 11.67 2.95
N PRO A 251 -7.91 10.88 1.86
CA PRO A 251 -7.32 11.30 0.60
C PRO A 251 -7.96 12.61 0.17
N GLU A 252 -7.19 13.45 -0.50
CA GLU A 252 -7.75 14.64 -1.10
C GLU A 252 -8.86 14.26 -2.08
N ASN A 253 -10.05 14.87 -1.94
CA ASN A 253 -11.05 14.77 -2.99
C ASN A 253 -10.73 15.77 -4.12
N LEU A 254 -11.11 15.40 -5.34
CA LEU A 254 -11.00 16.26 -6.51
C LEU A 254 -12.28 17.07 -6.77
N ILE A 255 -13.38 16.77 -6.08
CA ILE A 255 -14.67 17.46 -6.29
C ILE A 255 -14.51 18.97 -6.10
N GLY A 256 -14.95 19.74 -7.09
CA GLY A 256 -14.81 21.20 -7.15
C GLY A 256 -13.42 21.71 -7.54
N LYS A 257 -12.43 20.82 -7.68
CA LYS A 257 -11.08 21.17 -8.14
C LYS A 257 -10.96 21.02 -9.66
N ARG A 258 -9.98 21.72 -10.22
CA ARG A 258 -9.54 21.51 -11.61
C ARG A 258 -8.92 20.12 -11.72
N LEU A 259 -9.28 19.41 -12.79
CA LEU A 259 -8.69 18.13 -13.15
C LEU A 259 -7.16 18.26 -13.22
N PRO A 260 -6.39 17.37 -12.56
CA PRO A 260 -4.94 17.34 -12.71
C PRO A 260 -4.55 17.14 -14.18
N ALA A 261 -3.59 17.92 -14.65
CA ALA A 261 -3.12 17.78 -16.02
C ALA A 261 -2.37 16.46 -16.18
N PHE A 262 -2.73 15.68 -17.20
CA PHE A 262 -2.10 14.39 -17.45
C PHE A 262 -1.84 14.13 -18.93
N SER A 263 -0.90 13.23 -19.18
CA SER A 263 -0.69 12.64 -20.49
C SER A 263 -0.38 11.15 -20.35
N ALA A 264 -0.94 10.35 -21.25
CA ALA A 264 -0.74 8.90 -21.23
C ALA A 264 -0.77 8.31 -22.65
N PRO A 265 -0.03 7.22 -22.90
CA PRO A 265 -0.01 6.55 -24.19
C PRO A 265 -1.29 5.73 -24.45
N ASP A 266 -1.72 5.67 -25.71
CA ASP A 266 -2.70 4.71 -26.22
C ASP A 266 -2.06 3.34 -26.55
N ARG A 267 -2.86 2.40 -27.08
CA ARG A 267 -2.40 1.04 -27.47
C ARG A 267 -1.30 1.03 -28.54
N ASN A 268 -1.12 2.11 -29.27
CA ASN A 268 -0.11 2.27 -30.31
C ASN A 268 1.10 3.09 -29.81
N GLY A 269 1.10 3.52 -28.54
CA GLY A 269 2.13 4.35 -27.95
C GLY A 269 2.00 5.85 -28.24
N ASN A 270 0.91 6.30 -28.88
CA ASN A 270 0.70 7.74 -29.09
C ASN A 270 0.31 8.38 -27.77
N ILE A 271 0.98 9.48 -27.41
CA ILE A 271 0.68 10.22 -26.19
C ILE A 271 -0.50 11.15 -26.41
N HIS A 272 -1.50 11.06 -25.54
CA HIS A 272 -2.66 11.95 -25.52
C HIS A 272 -2.66 12.78 -24.24
N SER A 273 -2.96 14.08 -24.35
CA SER A 273 -3.11 14.97 -23.19
C SER A 273 -4.57 15.08 -22.75
N ASP A 274 -4.82 15.33 -21.47
CA ASP A 274 -6.18 15.56 -20.97
C ASP A 274 -6.85 16.73 -21.67
N SER A 275 -6.10 17.80 -21.97
CA SER A 275 -6.64 19.00 -22.62
C SER A 275 -7.10 18.73 -24.04
N ASP A 276 -6.39 17.88 -24.79
CA ASP A 276 -6.79 17.52 -26.16
C ASP A 276 -8.05 16.66 -26.15
N LEU A 277 -8.13 15.70 -25.23
CA LEU A 277 -9.26 14.78 -25.11
C LEU A 277 -10.53 15.46 -24.61
N ARG A 278 -10.40 16.52 -23.80
CA ARG A 278 -11.54 17.32 -23.32
C ARG A 278 -12.00 18.39 -24.30
N LYS A 279 -11.23 18.66 -25.36
CA LYS A 279 -11.51 19.78 -26.26
C LYS A 279 -12.90 19.64 -26.91
N ASN A 280 -13.71 20.68 -26.81
CA ASN A 280 -15.08 20.75 -27.33
C ASN A 280 -16.05 19.72 -26.72
N LYS A 281 -15.75 19.22 -25.51
CA LYS A 281 -16.62 18.29 -24.78
C LYS A 281 -17.30 19.01 -23.64
N LYS A 282 -18.60 18.81 -23.49
CA LYS A 282 -19.40 19.37 -22.39
C LYS A 282 -19.22 18.60 -21.09
N CYS A 283 -19.04 17.29 -21.22
CA CYS A 283 -18.83 16.36 -20.11
C CYS A 283 -17.78 15.34 -20.52
N VAL A 284 -16.77 15.15 -19.66
CA VAL A 284 -15.78 14.10 -19.83
C VAL A 284 -15.82 13.16 -18.64
N LEU A 285 -15.97 11.88 -18.92
CA LEU A 285 -15.93 10.81 -17.94
C LEU A 285 -14.55 10.18 -17.99
N ILE A 286 -13.80 10.24 -16.88
CA ILE A 286 -12.53 9.52 -16.74
C ILE A 286 -12.80 8.24 -15.96
N ASP A 287 -12.44 7.09 -16.55
CA ASP A 287 -12.66 5.76 -15.97
C ASP A 287 -11.31 5.05 -15.76
N PHE A 288 -10.92 4.89 -14.49
CA PHE A 288 -9.79 4.05 -14.12
C PHE A 288 -10.21 2.60 -13.96
N TRP A 289 -9.57 1.71 -14.72
CA TRP A 289 -9.90 0.29 -14.79
C TRP A 289 -8.66 -0.59 -14.97
N ALA A 290 -8.85 -1.91 -15.06
CA ALA A 290 -7.81 -2.86 -15.45
C ALA A 290 -8.41 -4.13 -16.06
N SER A 291 -7.62 -4.84 -16.87
CA SER A 291 -8.00 -6.09 -17.55
C SER A 291 -8.47 -7.18 -16.57
N TRP A 292 -7.89 -7.21 -15.38
CA TRP A 292 -8.19 -8.17 -14.31
C TRP A 292 -9.33 -7.71 -13.39
N CYS A 293 -9.84 -6.49 -13.55
CA CYS A 293 -10.89 -5.95 -12.68
C CYS A 293 -12.29 -6.40 -13.14
N GLY A 294 -12.77 -7.50 -12.56
CA GLY A 294 -14.13 -8.02 -12.83
C GLY A 294 -15.26 -7.00 -12.64
N PRO A 295 -15.31 -6.21 -11.55
CA PRO A 295 -16.31 -5.14 -11.38
C PRO A 295 -16.22 -4.05 -12.45
N CYS A 296 -15.03 -3.65 -12.88
CA CYS A 296 -14.84 -2.67 -13.94
C CYS A 296 -15.44 -3.18 -15.25
N ARG A 297 -15.11 -4.41 -15.64
CA ARG A 297 -15.62 -5.03 -16.87
C ARG A 297 -17.14 -5.19 -16.89
N ARG A 298 -17.78 -5.37 -15.73
CA ARG A 298 -19.25 -5.39 -15.63
C ARG A 298 -19.91 -4.03 -15.87
N GLU A 299 -19.19 -2.93 -15.69
CA GLU A 299 -19.70 -1.56 -15.94
C GLU A 299 -19.58 -1.15 -17.42
N ILE A 300 -18.65 -1.75 -18.18
CA ILE A 300 -18.40 -1.43 -19.59
C ILE A 300 -19.69 -1.45 -20.45
N PRO A 301 -20.60 -2.44 -20.35
CA PRO A 301 -21.86 -2.41 -21.10
C PRO A 301 -22.74 -1.20 -20.78
N ASN A 302 -22.71 -0.69 -19.55
CA ASN A 302 -23.42 0.54 -19.17
C ASN A 302 -22.75 1.76 -19.83
N LEU A 303 -21.41 1.86 -19.74
CA LEU A 303 -20.63 2.93 -20.37
C LEU A 303 -20.84 2.99 -21.89
N LYS A 304 -20.93 1.85 -22.57
CA LYS A 304 -21.25 1.79 -24.01
C LYS A 304 -22.61 2.39 -24.34
N LYS A 305 -23.65 2.05 -23.57
CA LYS A 305 -25.00 2.61 -23.75
C LYS A 305 -25.02 4.12 -23.50
N ILE A 306 -24.31 4.57 -22.46
CA ILE A 306 -24.16 5.99 -22.16
C ILE A 306 -23.45 6.71 -23.30
N TYR A 307 -22.34 6.15 -23.80
CA TYR A 307 -21.56 6.76 -24.87
C TYR A 307 -22.39 6.91 -26.15
N GLU A 308 -23.06 5.83 -26.57
CA GLU A 308 -23.94 5.84 -27.74
C GLU A 308 -25.05 6.91 -27.63
N ALA A 309 -25.63 7.09 -26.44
CA ALA A 309 -26.71 8.05 -26.23
C ALA A 309 -26.27 9.53 -26.16
N TYR A 310 -25.01 9.79 -25.79
CA TYR A 310 -24.56 11.13 -25.39
C TYR A 310 -23.29 11.65 -26.08
N VAL A 311 -22.59 10.83 -26.88
CA VAL A 311 -21.38 11.27 -27.62
C VAL A 311 -21.67 12.48 -28.50
N ASP A 312 -22.78 12.45 -29.25
CA ASP A 312 -23.20 13.56 -30.12
C ASP A 312 -23.72 14.77 -29.34
N LYS A 313 -23.99 14.62 -28.04
CA LYS A 313 -24.39 15.69 -27.13
C LYS A 313 -23.21 16.35 -26.41
N GLY A 314 -21.99 15.89 -26.68
CA GLY A 314 -20.76 16.45 -26.13
C GLY A 314 -20.16 15.62 -24.98
N LEU A 315 -20.52 14.35 -24.83
CA LEU A 315 -19.81 13.42 -23.95
C LEU A 315 -18.49 12.97 -24.58
N GLU A 316 -17.47 12.79 -23.76
CA GLU A 316 -16.33 11.90 -24.05
C GLU A 316 -16.09 10.96 -22.88
N ILE A 317 -15.71 9.71 -23.17
CA ILE A 317 -15.22 8.78 -22.15
C ILE A 317 -13.72 8.57 -22.38
N ILE A 318 -12.92 8.67 -21.33
CA ILE A 318 -11.49 8.38 -21.36
C ILE A 318 -11.23 7.27 -20.35
N SER A 319 -10.94 6.07 -20.84
CA SER A 319 -10.58 4.95 -19.98
C SER A 319 -9.06 4.90 -19.81
N ILE A 320 -8.56 4.88 -18.57
CA ILE A 320 -7.14 4.80 -18.23
C ILE A 320 -6.91 3.50 -17.48
N SER A 321 -6.16 2.58 -18.08
CA SER A 321 -5.85 1.31 -17.44
C SER A 321 -4.67 1.42 -16.48
N ILE A 322 -4.77 0.79 -15.30
CA ILE A 322 -3.67 0.61 -14.35
C ILE A 322 -2.92 -0.73 -14.54
N ASP A 323 -3.20 -1.47 -15.62
CA ASP A 323 -2.47 -2.68 -15.97
C ASP A 323 -0.95 -2.40 -16.06
N LYS A 324 -0.16 -3.32 -15.50
CA LYS A 324 1.31 -3.26 -15.64
C LYS A 324 1.76 -3.92 -16.94
N GLU A 325 1.09 -4.98 -17.37
CA GLU A 325 1.42 -5.77 -18.56
C GLU A 325 0.62 -5.34 -19.81
N ASP A 326 1.32 -4.91 -20.85
CA ASP A 326 0.69 -4.48 -22.12
C ASP A 326 -0.16 -5.59 -22.76
N LYS A 327 0.30 -6.84 -22.71
CA LYS A 327 -0.38 -7.97 -23.36
C LYS A 327 -1.77 -8.20 -22.76
N ALA A 328 -1.90 -8.12 -21.44
CA ALA A 328 -3.17 -8.30 -20.75
C ALA A 328 -4.15 -7.17 -21.08
N TRP A 329 -3.65 -5.93 -21.06
CA TRP A 329 -4.44 -4.76 -21.43
C TRP A 329 -4.91 -4.82 -22.90
N GLN A 330 -4.02 -5.10 -23.84
CA GLN A 330 -4.36 -5.20 -25.28
C GLN A 330 -5.40 -6.29 -25.53
N LYS A 331 -5.23 -7.47 -24.92
CA LYS A 331 -6.23 -8.54 -25.01
C LYS A 331 -7.59 -8.09 -24.50
N ALA A 332 -7.64 -7.39 -23.36
CA ALA A 332 -8.88 -6.86 -22.83
C ALA A 332 -9.52 -5.80 -23.75
N LEU A 333 -8.72 -4.94 -24.39
CA LEU A 333 -9.24 -3.99 -25.38
C LEU A 333 -9.89 -4.69 -26.59
N ASP A 334 -9.28 -5.78 -27.07
CA ASP A 334 -9.81 -6.54 -28.20
C ASP A 334 -11.11 -7.30 -27.82
N GLU A 335 -11.22 -7.78 -26.58
CA GLU A 335 -12.43 -8.40 -26.04
C GLU A 335 -13.55 -7.36 -25.81
N GLU A 336 -13.21 -6.23 -25.19
CA GLU A 336 -14.18 -5.24 -24.72
C GLU A 336 -14.59 -4.25 -25.81
N GLN A 337 -13.82 -4.09 -26.89
CA GLN A 337 -14.17 -3.23 -28.04
C GLN A 337 -14.70 -1.85 -27.61
N LEU A 338 -13.87 -1.12 -26.88
CA LEU A 338 -14.23 0.19 -26.31
C LEU A 338 -14.18 1.26 -27.41
N PRO A 339 -15.30 1.96 -27.70
CA PRO A 339 -15.40 2.89 -28.84
C PRO A 339 -14.83 4.29 -28.57
N TRP A 340 -14.16 4.49 -27.44
CA TRP A 340 -13.62 5.77 -26.97
C TRP A 340 -12.11 5.67 -26.67
N PRO A 341 -11.40 6.79 -26.43
CA PRO A 341 -9.98 6.78 -26.09
C PRO A 341 -9.62 5.87 -24.90
N ASN A 342 -8.62 5.03 -25.10
CA ASN A 342 -8.10 4.09 -24.10
C ASN A 342 -6.60 4.30 -23.92
N LEU A 343 -6.20 4.65 -22.71
CA LEU A 343 -4.83 4.98 -22.33
C LEU A 343 -4.31 4.00 -21.26
N ILE A 344 -3.00 3.96 -21.05
CA ILE A 344 -2.37 3.17 -19.99
C ILE A 344 -1.55 4.06 -19.04
N ASP A 345 -1.76 3.87 -17.74
CA ASP A 345 -1.07 4.61 -16.69
C ASP A 345 0.35 4.07 -16.50
N ARG A 346 1.33 4.81 -17.03
CA ARG A 346 2.76 4.55 -16.87
C ARG A 346 3.44 5.45 -15.83
N GLN A 347 2.68 6.37 -15.24
CA GLN A 347 3.22 7.43 -14.37
C GLN A 347 2.60 7.40 -12.96
N GLU A 348 1.83 6.35 -12.63
CA GLU A 348 1.04 6.24 -11.40
C GLU A 348 0.07 7.42 -11.21
N LEU A 349 -0.48 7.92 -12.31
CA LEU A 349 -1.49 8.99 -12.33
C LEU A 349 -2.63 8.70 -11.35
N PHE A 350 -3.12 7.45 -11.36
CA PHE A 350 -4.25 7.06 -10.52
C PHE A 350 -3.98 7.33 -9.04
N GLY A 351 -2.83 6.90 -8.53
CA GLY A 351 -2.48 7.01 -7.12
C GLY A 351 -1.99 8.40 -6.71
N GLU A 352 -1.19 9.05 -7.56
CA GLU A 352 -0.48 10.29 -7.21
C GLU A 352 -1.26 11.56 -7.56
N GLN A 353 -2.06 11.55 -8.62
CA GLN A 353 -2.82 12.74 -9.06
C GLN A 353 -4.31 12.64 -8.78
N PHE A 354 -4.88 11.44 -8.96
CA PHE A 354 -6.30 11.20 -8.75
C PHE A 354 -6.64 10.71 -7.34
N TYR A 355 -5.63 10.52 -6.49
CA TYR A 355 -5.74 10.01 -5.12
C TYR A 355 -6.55 8.72 -5.04
N GLY A 356 -6.49 7.94 -6.13
CA GLY A 356 -7.17 6.68 -6.29
C GLY A 356 -6.55 5.59 -5.44
N ARG A 357 -7.41 4.72 -4.91
CA ARG A 357 -7.01 3.57 -4.09
C ARG A 357 -7.64 2.26 -4.57
N THR A 358 -8.84 2.34 -5.15
CA THR A 358 -9.58 1.18 -5.60
C THR A 358 -10.21 1.46 -6.96
N ILE A 359 -10.09 0.49 -7.87
CA ILE A 359 -10.84 0.49 -9.13
C ILE A 359 -12.07 -0.42 -9.02
N PRO A 360 -13.17 -0.13 -9.73
CA PRO A 360 -13.32 0.94 -10.72
C PRO A 360 -13.43 2.33 -10.04
N ALA A 361 -12.78 3.35 -10.60
CA ALA A 361 -12.91 4.75 -10.16
C ALA A 361 -13.31 5.65 -11.34
N ILE A 362 -14.43 6.40 -11.20
CA ILE A 362 -14.92 7.30 -12.26
C ILE A 362 -14.95 8.72 -11.71
N PHE A 363 -14.53 9.65 -12.56
CA PHE A 363 -14.63 11.08 -12.34
C PHE A 363 -15.44 11.71 -13.48
N LEU A 364 -16.42 12.54 -13.15
CA LEU A 364 -17.13 13.38 -14.12
C LEU A 364 -16.53 14.78 -14.09
N VAL A 365 -16.10 15.24 -15.26
CA VAL A 365 -15.40 16.50 -15.47
C VAL A 365 -16.23 17.38 -16.39
N THR A 366 -16.42 18.65 -16.02
CA THR A 366 -17.11 19.64 -16.85
C THR A 366 -16.25 20.12 -18.01
N GLU A 367 -16.87 20.85 -18.93
CA GLU A 367 -16.20 21.58 -20.02
C GLU A 367 -15.03 22.44 -19.53
N ASP A 368 -15.19 23.14 -18.39
CA ASP A 368 -14.15 23.99 -17.79
C ASP A 368 -12.99 23.21 -17.14
N GLY A 369 -13.07 21.87 -17.16
CA GLY A 369 -12.10 20.98 -16.54
C GLY A 369 -12.25 20.86 -15.03
N ILE A 370 -13.45 21.06 -14.48
CA ILE A 370 -13.72 20.91 -13.04
C ILE A 370 -14.32 19.54 -12.76
N VAL A 371 -13.78 18.81 -11.78
CA VAL A 371 -14.34 17.53 -11.35
C VAL A 371 -15.59 17.79 -10.51
N GLN A 372 -16.75 17.31 -10.93
CA GLN A 372 -18.00 17.50 -10.19
C GLN A 372 -18.39 16.30 -9.34
N TYR A 373 -18.07 15.09 -9.80
CA TYR A 373 -18.45 13.86 -9.12
C TYR A 373 -17.31 12.85 -9.20
N ASP A 374 -17.11 12.14 -8.11
CA ASP A 374 -16.37 10.88 -8.08
C ASP A 374 -17.31 9.74 -7.67
N LYS A 375 -16.91 8.49 -7.94
CA LYS A 375 -17.56 7.27 -7.42
C LYS A 375 -18.97 6.91 -7.96
N LEU A 376 -19.55 7.65 -8.91
CA LEU A 376 -20.83 7.27 -9.55
C LEU A 376 -20.69 6.00 -10.40
N ARG A 377 -21.72 5.13 -10.37
CA ARG A 377 -21.80 3.86 -11.14
C ARG A 377 -23.23 3.50 -11.49
N GLY A 378 -23.40 2.60 -12.46
CA GLY A 378 -24.69 2.02 -12.82
C GLY A 378 -25.72 3.09 -13.18
N GLN A 379 -26.94 2.93 -12.68
CA GLN A 379 -28.03 3.86 -12.99
C GLN A 379 -27.76 5.29 -12.50
N ALA A 380 -27.13 5.46 -11.33
CA ALA A 380 -26.83 6.80 -10.80
C ALA A 380 -25.86 7.58 -11.70
N LEU A 381 -24.93 6.89 -12.36
CA LEU A 381 -24.05 7.49 -13.36
C LEU A 381 -24.83 7.91 -14.61
N SER A 382 -25.68 7.01 -15.13
CA SER A 382 -26.53 7.27 -16.30
C SER A 382 -27.45 8.48 -16.08
N ASP A 383 -28.10 8.55 -14.92
CA ASP A 383 -29.00 9.64 -14.55
C ASP A 383 -28.25 10.96 -14.45
N LYS A 384 -27.05 10.96 -13.87
CA LYS A 384 -26.25 12.18 -13.74
C LYS A 384 -25.76 12.69 -15.09
N ILE A 385 -25.35 11.82 -16.00
CA ILE A 385 -24.95 12.23 -17.36
C ILE A 385 -26.15 12.76 -18.13
N ALA A 386 -27.32 12.13 -17.98
CA ALA A 386 -28.56 12.60 -18.55
C ALA A 386 -28.92 14.01 -18.05
N GLU A 387 -28.72 14.30 -16.76
CA GLU A 387 -28.94 15.63 -16.17
C GLU A 387 -27.97 16.69 -16.72
N ILE A 388 -26.72 16.32 -17.02
CA ILE A 388 -25.71 17.26 -17.53
C ILE A 388 -25.89 17.55 -19.04
N LEU A 389 -26.35 16.57 -19.82
CA LEU A 389 -26.28 16.61 -21.29
C LEU A 389 -27.63 16.65 -22.01
N ASN A 390 -28.76 16.51 -21.29
CA ASN A 390 -30.08 16.82 -21.82
C ASN A 390 -30.48 18.24 -21.43
#